data_AF-A0A9X2YCW9-F1
#
_entry.id   AF-A0A9X2YCW9-F1
#
_cell.length_a   1.000
_cell.length_b   1.000
_cell.length_c   1.000
_cell.angle_alpha   90.00
_cell.angle_beta   90.00
_cell.angle_gamma   90.00
#
_symmetry.space_group_name_H-M   'P 1'
#
loop_
_entity.id
_entity.type
_entity.pdbx_description
1 polymer ?
#
loop_
_entity_poly.entity_id
_entity_poly.type
_entity_poly.pdbx_seq_one_letter_code
_entity_poly.pdbx_strand_id
1 'polypeptide(L)'
;MADAPHTTDADVAPDAAPAPSRLRRFGQAVVDRLPQLSIAIVAGLALCASFPPFGWWFAAILAFAALGWLLTRPTTTAAGGFGYGLLFGLAFYVPLLPWISGLVGPVPWLALSLVEALFPALFGLVAVLVRRAPGWPLWFAGLWSAQEWLKSTVPFGGFPWGVVGYSQTGGPALPLAAFGGAPLLTFATVLLGFSVAALTLEVIRWWRSDAAARAAAPPAVVLPGLCISLVLLTTALAWPHVRKSGAGAGDEPPVTVAAVQGNVPRLGLEFNAQRRAVLDNHVRETLRLAEDVRAGRAPQPMFVIWPENSSDIDPLANADAGQAISTASAAIRAPILVGGVVAAPGYSRDNPVSTNSVIVWNPDTGPADRHDKQIIQPFGEYLPWRSFFSKLSPYAERAGYFVPGQGDGVVRAAGVPVGVTTCWEVIFDRAAREAVRSGAQVLAVPSNNATFDEAMSEQQLAFARLRAVEHDRYVVVAGTVGISAVVSPDGRELARTAFFEPAYLDQQIRLRTALTPATRFGPIIEALLIGVGVAGILAAMLHNGLFVPARIRGRRTTTDNGKGAT
;
A
#
# COMPACT_ATOMS: atom_id res chain seq x y z
N MET A 1 16.14 -99.00 5.65
CA MET A 1 15.72 -98.00 6.65
C MET A 1 16.39 -96.69 6.24
N ALA A 2 15.74 -95.92 5.37
CA ALA A 2 14.75 -94.86 5.65
C ALA A 2 15.50 -93.53 5.91
N ASP A 3 15.67 -92.66 4.91
CA ASP A 3 14.77 -91.64 4.32
C ASP A 3 14.70 -90.30 5.08
N ALA A 4 15.03 -89.23 4.32
CA ALA A 4 14.53 -87.83 4.40
C ALA A 4 15.24 -86.80 5.36
N PRO A 5 15.09 -85.46 5.14
CA PRO A 5 16.09 -84.66 4.39
C PRO A 5 16.38 -83.23 4.94
N HIS A 6 17.33 -82.55 4.28
CA HIS A 6 17.53 -81.09 4.10
C HIS A 6 16.89 -80.06 5.04
N THR A 7 17.74 -79.20 5.62
CA THR A 7 17.45 -77.76 5.80
C THR A 7 18.70 -76.93 5.52
N THR A 8 18.66 -76.18 4.42
CA THR A 8 19.54 -75.05 4.10
C THR A 8 19.24 -73.89 5.04
N ASP A 9 20.21 -73.46 5.84
CA ASP A 9 20.16 -72.17 6.51
C ASP A 9 20.23 -71.06 5.46
N ALA A 10 19.12 -70.36 5.31
CA ALA A 10 19.01 -69.19 4.47
C ALA A 10 19.76 -68.02 5.12
N ASP A 11 20.68 -67.41 4.36
CA ASP A 11 21.20 -66.08 4.62
C ASP A 11 20.03 -65.10 4.81
N VAL A 12 19.80 -64.69 6.06
CA VAL A 12 18.90 -63.59 6.39
C VAL A 12 19.61 -62.30 5.98
N ALA A 13 19.29 -61.81 4.79
CA ALA A 13 19.64 -60.45 4.38
C ALA A 13 19.10 -59.46 5.43
N PRO A 14 19.86 -58.40 5.81
CA PRO A 14 19.35 -57.41 6.74
C PRO A 14 18.14 -56.72 6.12
N ASP A 15 17.00 -56.83 6.80
CA ASP A 15 15.76 -56.15 6.47
C ASP A 15 16.04 -54.66 6.20
N ALA A 16 15.89 -54.25 4.95
CA ALA A 16 15.99 -52.85 4.56
C ALA A 16 14.91 -52.09 5.32
N ALA A 17 15.33 -51.25 6.28
CA ALA A 17 14.41 -50.47 7.12
C ALA A 17 13.34 -49.78 6.24
N PRO A 18 12.04 -49.89 6.58
CA PRO A 18 10.97 -49.39 5.74
C PRO A 18 11.16 -47.89 5.50
N ALA A 19 11.16 -47.49 4.22
CA ALA A 19 11.34 -46.10 3.83
C ALA A 19 10.37 -45.20 4.63
N PRO A 20 10.85 -44.12 5.25
CA PRO A 20 10.03 -43.33 6.18
C PRO A 20 8.74 -42.87 5.50
N SER A 21 7.63 -42.92 6.24
CA SER A 21 6.32 -42.49 5.74
C SER A 21 6.39 -41.05 5.21
N ARG A 22 5.52 -40.70 4.26
CA ARG A 22 5.47 -39.33 3.69
C ARG A 22 5.34 -38.26 4.79
N LEU A 23 4.60 -38.58 5.86
CA LEU A 23 4.44 -37.74 7.05
C LEU A 23 5.76 -37.55 7.82
N ARG A 24 6.54 -38.61 8.03
CA ARG A 24 7.84 -38.51 8.73
C ARG A 24 8.88 -37.74 7.92
N ARG A 25 8.92 -37.94 6.60
CA ARG A 25 9.76 -37.15 5.67
C ARG A 25 9.37 -35.68 5.65
N PHE A 26 8.07 -35.39 5.66
CA PHE A 26 7.57 -34.02 5.74
C PHE A 26 7.96 -33.37 7.09
N GLY A 27 7.73 -34.06 8.21
CA GLY A 27 8.09 -33.55 9.54
C GLY A 27 9.59 -33.27 9.68
N GLN A 28 10.44 -34.16 9.19
CA GLN A 28 11.90 -33.95 9.24
C GLN A 28 12.34 -32.78 8.34
N ALA A 29 11.77 -32.66 7.15
CA ALA A 29 12.02 -31.52 6.27
C ALA A 29 11.54 -30.17 6.84
N VAL A 30 10.54 -30.17 7.72
CA VAL A 30 10.08 -28.97 8.46
C VAL A 30 11.09 -28.62 9.56
N VAL A 31 11.52 -29.60 10.36
CA VAL A 31 12.52 -29.40 11.42
C VAL A 31 13.83 -28.87 10.85
N ASP A 32 14.32 -29.45 9.76
CA ASP A 32 15.57 -29.03 9.10
C ASP A 32 15.49 -27.60 8.53
N ARG A 33 14.28 -27.09 8.31
CA ARG A 33 14.01 -25.75 7.76
C ARG A 33 13.46 -24.77 8.80
N LEU A 34 13.34 -25.18 10.07
CA LEU A 34 12.76 -24.37 11.13
C LEU A 34 13.43 -23.00 11.27
N PRO A 35 14.78 -22.87 11.23
CA PRO A 35 15.43 -21.55 11.24
C PRO A 35 15.00 -20.65 10.09
N GLN A 36 14.86 -21.19 8.88
CA GLN A 36 14.47 -20.46 7.67
C GLN A 36 13.02 -20.02 7.72
N LEU A 37 12.14 -20.90 8.19
CA LEU A 37 10.72 -20.60 8.38
C LEU A 37 10.56 -19.50 9.44
N SER A 38 11.27 -19.59 10.57
CA SER A 38 11.27 -18.54 11.60
C SER A 38 11.76 -17.20 11.06
N ILE A 39 12.85 -17.18 10.28
CA ILE A 39 13.37 -15.95 9.67
C ILE A 39 12.34 -15.35 8.69
N ALA A 40 11.65 -16.17 7.90
CA ALA A 40 10.61 -15.67 6.98
C ALA A 40 9.44 -15.02 7.75
N ILE A 41 9.00 -15.63 8.85
CA ILE A 41 7.94 -15.08 9.71
C ILE A 41 8.39 -13.78 10.37
N VAL A 42 9.56 -13.78 11.01
CA VAL A 42 10.10 -12.59 11.70
C VAL A 42 10.32 -11.45 10.71
N ALA A 43 10.78 -11.74 9.49
CA ALA A 43 10.93 -10.74 8.45
C ALA A 43 9.56 -10.16 8.01
N GLY A 44 8.53 -11.00 7.85
CA GLY A 44 7.17 -10.53 7.52
C GLY A 44 6.56 -9.65 8.63
N LEU A 45 6.74 -10.06 9.88
CA LEU A 45 6.31 -9.27 11.05
C LEU A 45 7.10 -7.96 11.19
N ALA A 46 8.40 -7.96 10.88
CA ALA A 46 9.22 -6.75 10.85
C ALA A 46 8.73 -5.79 9.73
N LEU A 47 8.31 -6.31 8.58
CA LEU A 47 7.66 -5.50 7.57
C LEU A 47 6.34 -4.93 8.10
N CYS A 48 5.51 -5.71 8.79
CA CYS A 48 4.28 -5.21 9.41
C CYS A 48 4.56 -4.07 10.41
N ALA A 49 5.58 -4.22 11.27
CA ALA A 49 5.98 -3.21 12.24
C ALA A 49 6.51 -1.90 11.62
N SER A 50 6.85 -1.92 10.32
CA SER A 50 7.20 -0.69 9.62
C SER A 50 5.99 0.18 9.28
N PHE A 51 4.78 -0.39 9.25
CA PHE A 51 3.55 0.35 9.00
C PHE A 51 2.98 0.95 10.30
N PRO A 52 2.13 1.98 10.21
CA PRO A 52 1.36 2.43 11.36
C PRO A 52 0.51 1.30 11.97
N PRO A 53 0.34 1.29 13.31
CA PRO A 53 0.66 2.37 14.25
C PRO A 53 2.13 2.40 14.73
N PHE A 54 2.94 1.37 14.47
CA PHE A 54 4.33 1.31 14.97
C PHE A 54 5.27 2.23 14.18
N GLY A 55 5.18 2.24 12.85
CA GLY A 55 5.92 3.16 11.99
C GLY A 55 7.45 3.01 12.04
N TRP A 56 7.98 1.83 12.40
CA TRP A 56 9.42 1.58 12.46
C TRP A 56 10.00 1.42 11.04
N TRP A 57 10.18 2.54 10.34
CA TRP A 57 10.59 2.57 8.94
C TRP A 57 11.81 1.69 8.61
N PHE A 58 12.78 1.56 9.53
CA PHE A 58 13.98 0.75 9.38
C PHE A 58 13.71 -0.76 9.39
N ALA A 59 12.59 -1.19 10.01
CA ALA A 59 12.21 -2.60 10.07
C ALA A 59 11.90 -3.17 8.68
N ALA A 60 11.41 -2.34 7.74
CA ALA A 60 11.25 -2.73 6.34
C ALA A 60 12.60 -3.11 5.70
N ILE A 61 13.65 -2.31 5.93
CA ILE A 61 15.00 -2.57 5.39
C ILE A 61 15.53 -3.91 5.92
N LEU A 62 15.37 -4.16 7.22
CA LEU A 62 15.77 -5.41 7.86
C LEU A 62 14.96 -6.61 7.36
N ALA A 63 13.65 -6.44 7.15
CA ALA A 63 12.77 -7.46 6.59
C ALA A 63 13.24 -7.90 5.19
N PHE A 64 13.51 -6.94 4.30
CA PHE A 64 14.01 -7.25 2.96
C PHE A 64 15.44 -7.80 2.97
N ALA A 65 16.29 -7.38 3.90
CA ALA A 65 17.61 -7.99 4.05
C ALA A 65 17.51 -9.48 4.43
N ALA A 66 16.66 -9.82 5.40
CA ALA A 66 16.42 -11.20 5.83
C ALA A 66 15.78 -12.05 4.71
N LEU A 67 14.80 -11.50 3.99
CA LEU A 67 14.19 -12.17 2.84
C LEU A 67 15.20 -12.39 1.71
N GLY A 68 16.03 -11.40 1.40
CA GLY A 68 17.11 -11.51 0.41
C GLY A 68 18.12 -12.60 0.78
N TRP A 69 18.49 -12.69 2.05
CA TRP A 69 19.33 -13.77 2.56
C TRP A 69 18.68 -15.15 2.34
N LEU A 70 17.40 -15.33 2.67
CA LEU A 70 16.68 -16.60 2.46
C LEU A 70 16.63 -17.03 0.99
N LEU A 71 16.32 -16.10 0.09
CA LEU A 71 16.12 -16.39 -1.33
C LEU A 71 17.44 -16.64 -2.07
N THR A 72 18.54 -16.09 -1.60
CA THR A 72 19.87 -16.26 -2.21
C THR A 72 20.59 -17.54 -1.75
N ARG A 73 20.07 -18.27 -0.74
CA ARG A 73 20.69 -19.51 -0.27
C ARG A 73 20.72 -20.58 -1.37
N PRO A 74 21.85 -21.28 -1.59
CA PRO A 74 21.95 -22.35 -2.60
C PRO A 74 20.90 -23.46 -2.43
N THR A 75 20.48 -23.72 -1.19
CA THR A 75 19.49 -24.74 -0.83
C THR A 75 18.05 -24.33 -1.11
N THR A 76 17.77 -23.05 -1.36
CA THR A 76 16.42 -22.57 -1.68
C THR A 76 16.11 -22.89 -3.14
N THR A 77 15.09 -23.72 -3.38
CA THR A 77 14.55 -24.04 -4.72
C THR A 77 13.50 -23.00 -5.13
N ALA A 78 13.05 -22.99 -6.39
CA ALA A 78 11.99 -22.07 -6.83
C ALA A 78 10.68 -22.25 -6.03
N ALA A 79 10.29 -23.50 -5.76
CA ALA A 79 9.17 -23.83 -4.88
C ALA A 79 9.43 -23.40 -3.43
N GLY A 80 10.68 -23.51 -2.95
CA GLY A 80 11.08 -22.98 -1.64
C GLY A 80 10.97 -21.45 -1.58
N GLY A 81 11.38 -20.76 -2.65
CA GLY A 81 11.22 -19.30 -2.79
C GLY A 81 9.75 -18.89 -2.75
N PHE A 82 8.89 -19.62 -3.46
CA PHE A 82 7.44 -19.44 -3.37
C PHE A 82 6.93 -19.62 -1.93
N GLY A 83 7.30 -20.71 -1.27
CA GLY A 83 6.88 -20.99 0.11
C GLY A 83 7.38 -19.96 1.13
N TYR A 84 8.63 -19.52 1.04
CA TYR A 84 9.17 -18.47 1.91
C TYR A 84 8.52 -17.12 1.64
N GLY A 85 8.28 -16.77 0.38
CA GLY A 85 7.55 -15.56 0.00
C GLY A 85 6.11 -15.58 0.51
N LEU A 86 5.41 -16.71 0.39
CA LEU A 86 4.06 -16.89 0.92
C LEU A 86 4.02 -16.74 2.44
N LEU A 87 4.95 -17.38 3.16
CA LEU A 87 5.00 -17.30 4.62
C LEU A 87 5.35 -15.89 5.10
N PHE A 88 6.30 -15.23 4.44
CA PHE A 88 6.62 -13.82 4.66
C PHE A 88 5.39 -12.93 4.43
N GLY A 89 4.68 -13.13 3.31
CA GLY A 89 3.48 -12.39 2.96
C GLY A 89 2.34 -12.60 3.96
N LEU A 90 2.11 -13.83 4.42
CA LEU A 90 1.09 -14.13 5.43
C LEU A 90 1.44 -13.49 6.78
N ALA A 91 2.70 -13.59 7.21
CA ALA A 91 3.18 -12.95 8.44
C ALA A 91 3.12 -11.41 8.37
N PHE A 92 3.04 -10.84 7.17
CA PHE A 92 2.83 -9.41 6.94
C PHE A 92 1.33 -9.04 6.87
N TYR A 93 0.57 -9.63 5.97
CA TYR A 93 -0.79 -9.20 5.64
C TYR A 93 -1.84 -9.58 6.68
N VAL A 94 -1.71 -10.73 7.33
CA VAL A 94 -2.67 -11.14 8.38
C VAL A 94 -2.71 -10.09 9.50
N PRO A 95 -1.60 -9.72 10.15
CA PRO A 95 -1.63 -8.70 11.20
C PRO A 95 -1.81 -7.26 10.68
N LEU A 96 -1.61 -6.99 9.39
CA LEU A 96 -1.82 -5.66 8.79
C LEU A 96 -3.31 -5.35 8.53
N LEU A 97 -4.12 -6.38 8.23
CA LEU A 97 -5.50 -6.22 7.77
C LEU A 97 -6.62 -6.68 8.75
N PRO A 98 -6.43 -6.72 10.09
CA PRO A 98 -7.45 -7.27 10.99
C PRO A 98 -8.77 -6.50 10.96
N TRP A 99 -8.75 -5.21 10.58
CA TRP A 99 -9.93 -4.37 10.41
C TRP A 99 -10.93 -4.93 9.37
N ILE A 100 -10.47 -5.72 8.38
CA ILE A 100 -11.35 -6.42 7.42
C ILE A 100 -12.26 -7.41 8.14
N SER A 101 -11.74 -8.08 9.18
CA SER A 101 -12.53 -9.05 9.95
C SER A 101 -13.69 -8.38 10.68
N GLY A 102 -13.55 -7.12 11.09
CA GLY A 102 -14.64 -6.34 11.70
C GLY A 102 -15.79 -6.03 10.74
N LEU A 103 -15.50 -5.95 9.43
CA LEU A 103 -16.48 -5.63 8.40
C LEU A 103 -17.24 -6.85 7.88
N VAL A 104 -16.48 -7.88 7.48
CA VAL A 104 -17.00 -9.01 6.68
C VAL A 104 -16.69 -10.37 7.32
N GLY A 105 -16.11 -10.38 8.52
CA GLY A 105 -15.79 -11.58 9.28
C GLY A 105 -14.40 -12.17 8.97
N PRO A 106 -13.99 -13.20 9.75
CA PRO A 106 -12.62 -13.72 9.72
C PRO A 106 -12.29 -14.47 8.43
N VAL A 107 -13.27 -15.10 7.79
CA VAL A 107 -13.03 -15.89 6.56
C VAL A 107 -12.61 -15.01 5.38
N PRO A 108 -13.34 -13.93 5.01
CA PRO A 108 -12.88 -13.03 3.96
C PRO A 108 -11.57 -12.32 4.30
N TRP A 109 -11.31 -11.98 5.57
CA TRP A 109 -10.03 -11.41 6.01
C TRP A 109 -8.85 -12.33 5.73
N LEU A 110 -8.94 -13.61 6.15
CA LEU A 110 -7.89 -14.59 5.90
C LEU A 110 -7.74 -14.90 4.41
N ALA A 111 -8.85 -14.96 3.66
CA ALA A 111 -8.83 -15.17 2.21
C ALA A 111 -8.13 -14.01 1.48
N LEU A 112 -8.46 -12.77 1.82
CA LEU A 112 -7.80 -11.58 1.27
C LEU A 112 -6.31 -11.58 1.63
N SER A 113 -5.97 -11.81 2.90
CA SER A 113 -4.57 -11.88 3.35
C SER A 113 -3.78 -12.95 2.61
N LEU A 114 -4.41 -14.10 2.32
CA LEU A 114 -3.80 -15.16 1.52
C LEU A 114 -3.58 -14.72 0.06
N VAL A 115 -4.59 -14.10 -0.57
CA VAL A 115 -4.47 -13.58 -1.95
C VAL A 115 -3.35 -12.54 -2.04
N GLU A 116 -3.29 -11.60 -1.10
CA GLU A 116 -2.22 -10.60 -1.02
C GLU A 116 -0.85 -11.26 -0.81
N ALA A 117 -0.76 -12.31 0.01
CA ALA A 117 0.47 -13.07 0.24
C ALA A 117 0.95 -13.89 -0.98
N LEU A 118 0.08 -14.15 -1.98
CA LEU A 118 0.50 -14.80 -3.23
C LEU A 118 1.44 -13.90 -4.07
N PHE A 119 1.37 -12.58 -3.92
CA PHE A 119 2.25 -11.68 -4.68
C PHE A 119 3.71 -11.72 -4.17
N PRO A 120 3.99 -11.63 -2.85
CA PRO A 120 5.30 -11.98 -2.29
C PRO A 120 5.74 -13.42 -2.59
N ALA A 121 4.81 -14.39 -2.67
CA ALA A 121 5.13 -15.76 -3.06
C ALA A 121 5.62 -15.84 -4.53
N LEU A 122 4.92 -15.18 -5.45
CA LEU A 122 5.32 -15.09 -6.86
C LEU A 122 6.67 -14.38 -6.99
N PHE A 123 6.88 -13.28 -6.25
CA PHE A 123 8.19 -12.64 -6.16
C PHE A 123 9.26 -13.62 -5.71
N GLY A 124 9.06 -14.35 -4.62
CA GLY A 124 10.02 -15.31 -4.09
C GLY A 124 10.38 -16.41 -5.09
N LEU A 125 9.39 -16.90 -5.86
CA LEU A 125 9.61 -17.86 -6.94
C LEU A 125 10.55 -17.29 -8.02
N VAL A 126 10.23 -16.10 -8.54
CA VAL A 126 11.00 -15.48 -9.63
C VAL A 126 12.37 -14.99 -9.15
N ALA A 127 12.45 -14.47 -7.94
CA ALA A 127 13.70 -14.05 -7.31
C ALA A 127 14.72 -15.21 -7.25
N VAL A 128 14.28 -16.43 -6.93
CA VAL A 128 15.17 -17.61 -6.94
C VAL A 128 15.71 -17.94 -8.34
N LEU A 129 14.95 -17.65 -9.40
CA LEU A 129 15.41 -17.83 -10.79
C LEU A 129 16.44 -16.77 -11.20
N VAL A 130 16.30 -15.54 -10.68
CA VAL A 130 17.13 -14.38 -11.04
C VAL A 130 18.34 -14.18 -10.13
N ARG A 131 18.38 -14.77 -8.93
CA ARG A 131 19.42 -14.54 -7.90
C ARG A 131 20.87 -14.76 -8.33
N ARG A 132 21.10 -15.51 -9.42
CA ARG A 132 22.43 -15.79 -9.96
C ARG A 132 22.93 -14.73 -10.94
N ALA A 133 22.03 -13.88 -11.44
CA ALA A 133 22.41 -12.76 -12.29
C ALA A 133 23.27 -11.76 -11.49
N PRO A 134 24.36 -11.23 -12.09
CA PRO A 134 25.12 -10.14 -11.49
C PRO A 134 24.19 -8.96 -11.15
N GLY A 135 24.36 -8.37 -9.96
CA GLY A 135 23.50 -7.29 -9.51
C GLY A 135 22.10 -7.69 -9.04
N TRP A 136 21.95 -8.92 -8.53
CA TRP A 136 20.67 -9.43 -7.99
C TRP A 136 19.88 -8.47 -7.08
N PRO A 137 20.48 -7.60 -6.23
CA PRO A 137 19.68 -6.68 -5.41
C PRO A 137 18.82 -5.73 -6.24
N LEU A 138 19.35 -5.26 -7.37
CA LEU A 138 18.65 -4.37 -8.30
C LEU A 138 17.49 -5.09 -8.98
N TRP A 139 17.72 -6.32 -9.44
CA TRP A 139 16.68 -7.14 -10.05
C TRP A 139 15.58 -7.48 -9.05
N PHE A 140 15.93 -7.81 -7.81
CA PHE A 140 14.95 -8.08 -6.77
C PHE A 140 14.12 -6.85 -6.44
N ALA A 141 14.71 -5.66 -6.35
CA ALA A 141 13.97 -4.42 -6.14
C ALA A 141 12.97 -4.16 -7.27
N GLY A 142 13.38 -4.32 -8.53
CA GLY A 142 12.48 -4.17 -9.68
C GLY A 142 11.38 -5.23 -9.75
N LEU A 143 11.68 -6.48 -9.38
CA LEU A 143 10.68 -7.55 -9.27
C LEU A 143 9.68 -7.27 -8.14
N TRP A 144 10.12 -6.66 -7.04
CA TRP A 144 9.22 -6.24 -5.97
C TRP A 144 8.29 -5.11 -6.43
N SER A 145 8.82 -4.10 -7.14
CA SER A 145 7.98 -3.06 -7.75
C SER A 145 6.96 -3.65 -8.72
N ALA A 146 7.34 -4.65 -9.52
CA ALA A 146 6.42 -5.32 -10.44
C ALA A 146 5.28 -6.07 -9.73
N GLN A 147 5.56 -6.77 -8.62
CA GLN A 147 4.49 -7.45 -7.88
C GLN A 147 3.58 -6.46 -7.14
N GLU A 148 4.11 -5.35 -6.59
CA GLU A 148 3.28 -4.31 -5.97
C GLU A 148 2.36 -3.65 -6.98
N TRP A 149 2.89 -3.31 -8.17
CA TRP A 149 2.09 -2.77 -9.27
C TRP A 149 0.97 -3.74 -9.68
N LEU A 150 1.29 -5.02 -9.85
CA LEU A 150 0.30 -6.02 -10.25
C LEU A 150 -0.83 -6.14 -9.22
N LYS A 151 -0.47 -6.22 -7.93
CA LYS A 151 -1.40 -6.26 -6.78
C LYS A 151 -2.25 -5.00 -6.66
N SER A 152 -1.66 -3.85 -6.99
CA SER A 152 -2.32 -2.54 -6.96
C SER A 152 -3.19 -2.27 -8.19
N THR A 153 -3.22 -3.19 -9.18
CA THR A 153 -3.98 -3.02 -10.42
C THR A 153 -5.04 -4.13 -10.61
N VAL A 154 -4.75 -5.37 -10.20
CA VAL A 154 -5.57 -6.55 -10.48
C VAL A 154 -5.75 -7.38 -9.20
N PRO A 155 -6.96 -7.92 -8.94
CA PRO A 155 -8.22 -7.74 -9.66
C PRO A 155 -9.00 -6.49 -9.23
N PHE A 156 -10.04 -6.12 -9.98
CA PHE A 156 -11.04 -5.11 -9.61
C PHE A 156 -10.49 -3.69 -9.33
N GLY A 157 -9.42 -3.30 -10.01
CA GLY A 157 -8.75 -2.02 -9.76
C GLY A 157 -7.66 -2.08 -8.69
N GLY A 158 -7.44 -3.26 -8.09
CA GLY A 158 -6.32 -3.57 -7.21
C GLY A 158 -6.53 -3.23 -5.74
N PHE A 159 -5.60 -3.71 -4.91
CA PHE A 159 -5.58 -3.49 -3.47
C PHE A 159 -4.18 -3.00 -3.05
N PRO A 160 -3.87 -1.69 -3.17
CA PRO A 160 -2.53 -1.15 -2.89
C PRO A 160 -2.15 -1.11 -1.38
N TRP A 161 -2.97 -1.71 -0.51
CA TRP A 161 -2.66 -1.77 0.92
C TRP A 161 -1.37 -2.56 1.18
N GLY A 162 -0.51 -2.08 2.07
CA GLY A 162 0.77 -2.71 2.36
C GLY A 162 1.86 -2.48 1.29
N VAL A 163 1.66 -1.56 0.35
CA VAL A 163 2.75 -1.02 -0.50
C VAL A 163 3.85 -0.43 0.40
N VAL A 164 5.10 -0.88 0.21
CA VAL A 164 6.23 -0.58 1.11
C VAL A 164 6.49 0.92 1.25
N GLY A 165 6.27 1.71 0.20
CA GLY A 165 6.46 3.16 0.24
C GLY A 165 5.71 3.84 1.38
N TYR A 166 4.52 3.34 1.76
CA TYR A 166 3.72 3.93 2.84
C TYR A 166 4.26 3.66 4.25
N SER A 167 5.16 2.69 4.42
CA SER A 167 5.84 2.48 5.71
C SER A 167 6.96 3.50 6.00
N GLN A 168 7.31 4.31 5.00
CA GLN A 168 8.44 5.23 5.06
C GLN A 168 8.04 6.67 5.37
N THR A 169 6.77 6.93 5.72
CA THR A 169 6.26 8.27 6.03
C THR A 169 6.89 8.90 7.28
N GLY A 170 7.41 8.10 8.20
CA GLY A 170 8.24 8.59 9.32
C GLY A 170 9.75 8.53 9.06
N GLY A 171 10.17 8.04 7.90
CA GLY A 171 11.56 7.72 7.59
C GLY A 171 12.31 8.83 6.83
N PRO A 172 13.64 8.78 6.82
CA PRO A 172 14.46 9.78 6.13
C PRO A 172 14.29 9.75 4.60
N ALA A 173 13.86 8.61 4.04
CA ALA A 173 13.70 8.40 2.60
C ALA A 173 12.42 9.03 2.00
N LEU A 174 11.48 9.51 2.83
CA LEU A 174 10.21 10.09 2.37
C LEU A 174 10.35 11.13 1.24
N PRO A 175 11.36 12.04 1.23
CA PRO A 175 11.53 13.00 0.14
C PRO A 175 11.67 12.40 -1.26
N LEU A 176 12.05 11.12 -1.38
CA LEU A 176 12.09 10.43 -2.67
C LEU A 176 10.70 10.31 -3.32
N ALA A 177 9.62 10.34 -2.52
CA ALA A 177 8.25 10.33 -3.04
C ALA A 177 7.96 11.54 -3.96
N ALA A 178 8.61 12.69 -3.74
CA ALA A 178 8.45 13.85 -4.63
C ALA A 178 8.97 13.58 -6.05
N PHE A 179 9.86 12.60 -6.24
CA PHE A 179 10.45 12.29 -7.54
C PHE A 179 9.69 11.22 -8.30
N GLY A 180 9.24 10.16 -7.62
CA GLY A 180 8.61 9.01 -8.28
C GLY A 180 7.54 8.32 -7.46
N GLY A 181 6.96 9.03 -6.49
CA GLY A 181 5.83 8.57 -5.69
C GLY A 181 6.14 7.39 -4.79
N ALA A 182 5.07 6.71 -4.36
CA ALA A 182 5.17 5.46 -3.62
C ALA A 182 6.01 4.39 -4.34
N PRO A 183 5.92 4.19 -5.68
CA PRO A 183 6.72 3.17 -6.38
C PRO A 183 8.23 3.37 -6.25
N LEU A 184 8.73 4.60 -6.39
CA LEU A 184 10.17 4.88 -6.23
C LEU A 184 10.61 4.72 -4.78
N LEU A 185 9.77 5.11 -3.82
CA LEU A 185 10.06 4.95 -2.40
C LEU A 185 10.11 3.46 -2.00
N THR A 186 9.16 2.65 -2.47
CA THR A 186 9.23 1.18 -2.38
C THR A 186 10.56 0.68 -2.91
N PHE A 187 10.88 1.03 -4.17
CA PHE A 187 12.07 0.51 -4.83
C PHE A 187 13.34 0.85 -4.07
N ALA A 188 13.48 2.09 -3.60
CA ALA A 188 14.63 2.53 -2.82
C ALA A 188 14.77 1.78 -1.49
N THR A 189 13.67 1.62 -0.73
CA THR A 189 13.67 0.90 0.56
C THR A 189 14.01 -0.57 0.39
N VAL A 190 13.41 -1.22 -0.60
CA VAL A 190 13.63 -2.64 -0.90
C VAL A 190 15.06 -2.85 -1.42
N LEU A 191 15.56 -1.96 -2.30
CA LEU A 191 16.93 -1.98 -2.79
C LEU A 191 17.94 -1.83 -1.66
N LEU A 192 17.69 -0.95 -0.69
CA LEU A 192 18.53 -0.82 0.51
C LEU A 192 18.58 -2.14 1.27
N GLY A 193 17.43 -2.76 1.56
CA GLY A 193 17.38 -4.05 2.27
C GLY A 193 18.15 -5.15 1.55
N PHE A 194 17.93 -5.33 0.25
CA PHE A 194 18.66 -6.33 -0.53
C PHE A 194 20.15 -6.01 -0.70
N SER A 195 20.51 -4.73 -0.80
CA SER A 195 21.93 -4.32 -0.86
C SER A 195 22.64 -4.56 0.47
N VAL A 196 21.98 -4.33 1.60
CA VAL A 196 22.50 -4.69 2.94
C VAL A 196 22.73 -6.20 3.04
N ALA A 197 21.79 -7.02 2.55
CA ALA A 197 21.97 -8.47 2.51
C ALA A 197 23.14 -8.89 1.62
N ALA A 198 23.26 -8.32 0.42
CA ALA A 198 24.36 -8.60 -0.49
C ALA A 198 25.72 -8.23 0.12
N LEU A 199 25.83 -7.03 0.68
CA LEU A 199 27.03 -6.55 1.35
C LEU A 199 27.42 -7.48 2.51
N THR A 200 26.45 -7.84 3.36
CA THR A 200 26.67 -8.73 4.51
C THR A 200 27.14 -10.12 4.06
N LEU A 201 26.52 -10.69 3.02
CA LEU A 201 26.90 -11.99 2.47
C LEU A 201 28.33 -11.97 1.90
N GLU A 202 28.69 -10.93 1.14
CA GLU A 202 30.03 -10.79 0.56
C GLU A 202 31.10 -10.57 1.63
N VAL A 203 30.82 -9.77 2.65
CA VAL A 203 31.73 -9.58 3.80
C VAL A 203 31.94 -10.91 4.52
N ILE A 204 30.88 -11.65 4.86
CA ILE A 204 31.00 -12.95 5.54
C ILE A 204 31.78 -13.95 4.67
N ARG A 205 31.54 -14.00 3.35
CA ARG A 205 32.29 -14.86 2.43
C ARG A 205 33.77 -14.51 2.40
N TRP A 206 34.11 -13.23 2.30
CA TRP A 206 35.49 -12.76 2.30
C TRP A 206 36.19 -13.09 3.63
N TRP A 207 35.53 -12.85 4.77
CA TRP A 207 36.05 -13.19 6.10
C TRP A 207 36.28 -14.69 6.31
N ARG A 208 35.50 -15.55 5.65
CA ARG A 208 35.65 -17.01 5.71
C ARG A 208 36.60 -17.58 4.67
N SER A 209 37.03 -16.78 3.69
CA SER A 209 37.93 -17.22 2.62
C SER A 209 39.38 -17.19 3.07
N ASP A 210 40.17 -18.16 2.62
CA ASP A 210 41.62 -18.21 2.88
C ASP A 210 42.37 -17.06 2.19
N ALA A 211 43.58 -16.74 2.68
CA ALA A 211 44.38 -15.61 2.21
C ALA A 211 44.63 -15.63 0.69
N ALA A 212 44.82 -16.82 0.10
CA ALA A 212 44.99 -17.00 -1.35
C ALA A 212 43.72 -16.66 -2.14
N ALA A 213 42.54 -17.04 -1.64
CA ALA A 213 41.25 -16.72 -2.26
C ALA A 213 40.92 -15.22 -2.15
N ARG A 214 41.31 -14.57 -1.05
CA ARG A 214 41.17 -13.10 -0.89
C ARG A 214 42.07 -12.30 -1.82
N ALA A 215 43.26 -12.83 -2.14
CA ALA A 215 44.19 -12.21 -3.09
C ALA A 215 43.74 -12.38 -4.55
N ALA A 216 43.00 -13.46 -4.85
CA ALA A 216 42.57 -13.79 -6.21
C ALA A 216 41.36 -12.98 -6.71
N ALA A 217 40.43 -12.60 -5.83
CA ALA A 217 39.27 -11.79 -6.20
C ALA A 217 38.83 -10.87 -5.05
N PRO A 218 38.74 -9.54 -5.28
CA PRO A 218 38.16 -8.64 -4.30
C PRO A 218 36.67 -8.94 -4.08
N PRO A 219 36.12 -8.66 -2.89
CA PRO A 219 34.72 -8.94 -2.59
C PRO A 219 33.80 -8.09 -3.47
N ALA A 220 32.66 -8.64 -3.91
CA ALA A 220 31.74 -7.98 -4.84
C ALA A 220 30.84 -6.93 -4.17
N VAL A 221 31.45 -6.02 -3.41
CA VAL A 221 30.76 -5.02 -2.56
C VAL A 221 30.49 -3.70 -3.28
N VAL A 222 31.13 -3.45 -4.42
CA VAL A 222 31.06 -2.17 -5.13
C VAL A 222 29.62 -1.84 -5.54
N LEU A 223 28.91 -2.79 -6.16
CA LEU A 223 27.55 -2.54 -6.64
C LEU A 223 26.53 -2.36 -5.48
N PRO A 224 26.47 -3.25 -4.47
CA PRO A 224 25.62 -3.00 -3.29
C PRO A 224 25.97 -1.69 -2.57
N GLY A 225 27.27 -1.38 -2.44
CA GLY A 225 27.74 -0.13 -1.87
C GLY A 225 27.27 1.08 -2.67
N LEU A 226 27.39 1.03 -4.00
CA LEU A 226 26.91 2.07 -4.91
C LEU A 226 25.39 2.25 -4.80
N CYS A 227 24.61 1.17 -4.78
CA CYS A 227 23.16 1.24 -4.59
C CYS A 227 22.79 1.95 -3.29
N ILE A 228 23.45 1.58 -2.17
CA ILE A 228 23.24 2.24 -0.87
C ILE A 228 23.63 3.72 -0.95
N SER A 229 24.82 4.03 -1.46
CA SER A 229 25.30 5.41 -1.59
C SER A 229 24.39 6.27 -2.47
N LEU A 230 23.88 5.74 -3.58
CA LEU A 230 22.95 6.45 -4.47
C LEU A 230 21.62 6.75 -3.77
N VAL A 231 21.03 5.79 -3.06
CA VAL A 231 19.78 6.02 -2.32
C VAL A 231 19.98 7.05 -1.21
N LEU A 232 21.08 6.95 -0.45
CA LEU A 232 21.37 7.91 0.62
C LEU A 232 21.68 9.31 0.08
N LEU A 233 22.47 9.41 -1.00
CA LEU A 233 22.82 10.68 -1.62
C LEU A 233 21.59 11.35 -2.23
N THR A 234 20.77 10.62 -2.99
CA THR A 234 19.53 11.16 -3.56
C THR A 234 18.56 11.63 -2.48
N THR A 235 18.45 10.88 -1.38
CA THR A 235 17.67 11.29 -0.20
C THR A 235 18.21 12.58 0.40
N ALA A 236 19.53 12.67 0.62
CA ALA A 236 20.18 13.85 1.19
C ALA A 236 20.03 15.10 0.30
N LEU A 237 20.07 14.92 -1.03
CA LEU A 237 19.88 16.01 -1.99
C LEU A 237 18.41 16.44 -2.11
N ALA A 238 17.46 15.51 -1.97
CA ALA A 238 16.03 15.79 -1.98
C ALA A 238 15.55 16.52 -0.73
N TRP A 239 16.18 16.22 0.41
CA TRP A 239 15.74 16.65 1.73
C TRP A 239 15.56 18.18 1.88
N PRO A 240 16.53 19.05 1.52
CA PRO A 240 16.36 20.50 1.69
C PRO A 240 15.20 21.06 0.88
N HIS A 241 14.97 20.55 -0.34
CA HIS A 241 13.91 21.03 -1.21
C HIS A 241 12.52 20.72 -0.63
N VAL A 242 12.29 19.47 -0.23
CA VAL A 242 11.01 19.04 0.37
C VAL A 242 10.77 19.76 1.69
N ARG A 243 11.79 19.90 2.55
CA ARG A 243 11.67 20.60 3.83
C ARG A 243 11.38 22.09 3.68
N LYS A 244 12.01 22.76 2.70
CA LYS A 244 11.72 24.16 2.39
C LYS A 244 10.26 24.34 1.97
N SER A 245 9.72 23.39 1.19
CA SER A 245 8.31 23.42 0.81
C SER A 245 7.38 23.23 2.01
N GLY A 246 7.64 22.23 2.86
CA GLY A 246 6.85 21.98 4.08
C GLY A 246 6.86 23.13 5.09
N ALA A 247 7.96 23.88 5.18
CA ALA A 247 8.06 25.08 6.00
C ALA A 247 7.21 26.27 5.49
N GLY A 248 6.62 26.16 4.30
CA GLY A 248 5.88 27.25 3.67
C GLY A 248 6.78 28.47 3.41
N ALA A 249 8.05 28.25 3.05
CA ALA A 249 9.03 29.31 2.80
C ALA A 249 8.94 29.89 1.38
N GLY A 250 7.76 29.81 0.76
CA GLY A 250 7.45 30.40 -0.54
C GLY A 250 6.51 31.60 -0.39
N ASP A 251 6.41 32.37 -1.46
CA ASP A 251 5.61 33.60 -1.52
C ASP A 251 4.11 33.31 -1.78
N GLU A 252 3.70 32.04 -1.75
CA GLU A 252 2.30 31.67 -2.01
C GLU A 252 1.38 32.16 -0.88
N PRO A 253 0.17 32.64 -1.22
CA PRO A 253 -0.73 33.26 -0.25
C PRO A 253 -1.14 32.26 0.84
N PRO A 254 -1.02 32.63 2.13
CA PRO A 254 -1.55 31.82 3.20
C PRO A 254 -3.08 31.94 3.24
N VAL A 255 -3.76 30.81 3.42
CA VAL A 255 -5.21 30.74 3.60
C VAL A 255 -5.53 29.83 4.79
N THR A 256 -6.58 30.15 5.53
CA THR A 256 -7.07 29.27 6.60
C THR A 256 -8.07 28.29 6.01
N VAL A 257 -7.92 27.01 6.34
CA VAL A 257 -8.88 25.96 5.97
C VAL A 257 -9.31 25.24 7.23
N ALA A 258 -10.55 24.74 7.25
CA ALA A 258 -11.04 23.97 8.37
C ALA A 258 -11.43 22.54 7.98
N ALA A 259 -11.21 21.59 8.88
CA ALA A 259 -11.75 20.24 8.81
C ALA A 259 -12.64 20.01 10.03
N VAL A 260 -13.87 19.53 9.83
CA VAL A 260 -14.82 19.27 10.92
C VAL A 260 -15.00 17.78 11.12
N GLN A 261 -14.84 17.32 12.35
CA GLN A 261 -15.04 15.94 12.77
C GLN A 261 -16.27 15.89 13.67
N GLY A 262 -17.43 15.52 13.12
CA GLY A 262 -18.68 15.51 13.87
C GLY A 262 -18.81 14.32 14.84
N ASN A 263 -18.07 13.24 14.60
CA ASN A 263 -18.26 11.95 15.27
C ASN A 263 -19.61 11.27 14.94
N VAL A 264 -19.77 10.02 15.39
CA VAL A 264 -21.00 9.23 15.26
C VAL A 264 -21.53 8.81 16.64
N PRO A 265 -22.82 8.51 16.79
CA PRO A 265 -23.37 8.06 18.07
C PRO A 265 -22.79 6.72 18.56
N ARG A 266 -22.47 5.80 17.63
CA ARG A 266 -21.89 4.46 17.90
C ARG A 266 -21.02 4.03 16.73
N LEU A 267 -19.90 3.36 17.02
CA LEU A 267 -19.04 2.74 15.99
C LEU A 267 -19.70 1.49 15.39
N GLY A 268 -19.26 1.13 14.18
CA GLY A 268 -19.66 -0.09 13.47
C GLY A 268 -20.60 0.17 12.28
N LEU A 269 -21.02 -0.89 11.60
CA LEU A 269 -21.79 -0.82 10.34
C LEU A 269 -23.18 -0.17 10.47
N GLU A 270 -23.66 0.04 11.69
CA GLU A 270 -24.96 0.66 12.00
C GLU A 270 -24.80 2.13 12.48
N PHE A 271 -23.63 2.75 12.30
CA PHE A 271 -23.38 4.11 12.77
C PHE A 271 -24.38 5.15 12.22
N ASN A 272 -24.95 4.89 11.04
CA ASN A 272 -25.97 5.70 10.37
C ASN A 272 -27.41 5.20 10.61
N ALA A 273 -27.64 4.22 11.50
CA ALA A 273 -28.98 3.71 11.77
C ALA A 273 -29.90 4.78 12.41
N GLN A 274 -29.31 5.81 13.01
CA GLN A 274 -30.02 7.01 13.46
C GLN A 274 -29.99 8.06 12.36
N ARG A 275 -31.09 8.15 11.61
CA ARG A 275 -31.30 9.14 10.56
C ARG A 275 -30.99 10.55 11.09
N ARG A 276 -30.18 11.31 10.35
CA ARG A 276 -29.67 12.67 10.62
C ARG A 276 -28.59 12.81 11.70
N ALA A 277 -28.34 11.80 12.53
CA ALA A 277 -27.44 12.01 13.68
C ALA A 277 -26.03 12.45 13.25
N VAL A 278 -25.51 11.86 12.17
CA VAL A 278 -24.20 12.22 11.63
C VAL A 278 -24.21 13.63 11.06
N LEU A 279 -25.23 13.99 10.27
CA LEU A 279 -25.39 15.35 9.74
C LEU A 279 -25.47 16.40 10.86
N ASP A 280 -26.35 16.18 11.83
CA ASP A 280 -26.59 17.11 12.94
C ASP A 280 -25.31 17.33 13.78
N ASN A 281 -24.49 16.28 13.93
CA ASN A 281 -23.20 16.37 14.59
C ASN A 281 -22.22 17.30 13.85
N HIS A 282 -22.09 17.17 12.53
CA HIS A 282 -21.20 18.02 11.72
C HIS A 282 -21.71 19.47 11.65
N VAL A 283 -23.03 19.66 11.58
CA VAL A 283 -23.67 20.98 11.68
C VAL A 283 -23.32 21.62 13.02
N ARG A 284 -23.50 20.90 14.14
CA ARG A 284 -23.21 21.42 15.49
C ARG A 284 -21.74 21.82 15.66
N GLU A 285 -20.79 20.99 15.25
CA GLU A 285 -19.37 21.35 15.36
C GLU A 285 -19.00 22.51 14.42
N THR A 286 -19.66 22.66 13.27
CA THR A 286 -19.46 23.82 12.38
C THR A 286 -20.04 25.10 12.99
N LEU A 287 -21.20 25.03 13.67
CA LEU A 287 -21.78 26.16 14.41
C LEU A 287 -20.89 26.58 15.59
N ARG A 288 -20.29 25.61 16.29
CA ARG A 288 -19.29 25.87 17.32
C ARG A 288 -18.06 26.58 16.76
N LEU A 289 -17.51 26.12 15.63
CA LEU A 289 -16.43 26.80 14.93
C LEU A 289 -16.85 28.24 14.56
N ALA A 290 -18.06 28.46 14.06
CA ALA A 290 -18.57 29.78 13.73
C ALA A 290 -18.68 30.71 14.95
N GLU A 291 -19.05 30.17 16.12
CA GLU A 291 -19.02 30.89 17.40
C GLU A 291 -17.60 31.26 17.82
N ASP A 292 -16.66 30.32 17.71
CA ASP A 292 -15.26 30.55 18.03
C ASP A 292 -14.63 31.61 17.12
N VAL A 293 -14.97 31.61 15.82
CA VAL A 293 -14.56 32.67 14.88
C VAL A 293 -15.14 34.03 15.26
N ARG A 294 -16.45 34.11 15.56
CA ARG A 294 -17.07 35.38 16.00
C ARG A 294 -16.49 35.91 17.31
N ALA A 295 -16.10 35.01 18.20
CA ALA A 295 -15.48 35.37 19.47
C ALA A 295 -13.97 35.63 19.36
N GLY A 296 -13.36 35.49 18.18
CA GLY A 296 -11.93 35.68 17.97
C GLY A 296 -11.04 34.57 18.55
N ARG A 297 -11.62 33.40 18.87
CA ARG A 297 -10.91 32.20 19.35
C ARG A 297 -10.37 31.32 18.22
N ALA A 298 -10.95 31.43 17.03
CA ALA A 298 -10.53 30.73 15.82
C ALA A 298 -10.41 31.72 14.63
N PRO A 299 -9.48 31.53 13.68
CA PRO A 299 -9.44 32.30 12.46
C PRO A 299 -10.60 31.96 11.51
N GLN A 300 -11.06 32.95 10.73
CA GLN A 300 -12.07 32.74 9.68
C GLN A 300 -11.53 31.79 8.60
N PRO A 301 -12.14 30.61 8.38
CA PRO A 301 -11.73 29.72 7.30
C PRO A 301 -12.19 30.27 5.94
N MET A 302 -11.39 30.02 4.90
CA MET A 302 -11.74 30.28 3.50
C MET A 302 -12.74 29.25 2.98
N PHE A 303 -12.63 28.00 3.42
CA PHE A 303 -13.61 26.93 3.22
C PHE A 303 -13.45 25.86 4.30
N VAL A 304 -14.50 25.07 4.50
CA VAL A 304 -14.59 23.97 5.47
C VAL A 304 -14.70 22.65 4.72
N ILE A 305 -14.05 21.61 5.21
CA ILE A 305 -14.15 20.24 4.67
C ILE A 305 -14.87 19.37 5.70
N TRP A 306 -15.97 18.77 5.28
CA TRP A 306 -16.62 17.70 6.03
C TRP A 306 -16.19 16.32 5.52
N PRO A 307 -16.28 15.29 6.37
CA PRO A 307 -15.94 13.92 6.00
C PRO A 307 -16.87 13.30 4.96
N GLU A 308 -16.45 12.16 4.42
CA GLU A 308 -17.27 11.29 3.57
C GLU A 308 -18.54 10.88 4.32
N ASN A 309 -19.69 10.86 3.62
CA ASN A 309 -21.01 10.57 4.19
C ASN A 309 -21.32 11.35 5.47
N SER A 310 -20.83 12.59 5.59
CA SER A 310 -21.20 13.50 6.68
C SER A 310 -22.68 13.88 6.64
N SER A 311 -23.30 13.82 5.47
CA SER A 311 -24.74 13.74 5.31
C SER A 311 -25.16 12.29 5.01
N ASP A 312 -25.89 11.68 5.95
CA ASP A 312 -26.44 10.31 5.83
C ASP A 312 -27.74 10.27 5.00
N ILE A 313 -28.25 11.43 4.58
CA ILE A 313 -29.41 11.61 3.73
C ILE A 313 -28.95 12.42 2.52
N ASP A 314 -29.47 12.11 1.33
CA ASP A 314 -29.22 12.91 0.12
C ASP A 314 -29.64 14.39 0.37
N PRO A 315 -28.67 15.32 0.48
CA PRO A 315 -28.96 16.70 0.84
C PRO A 315 -29.52 17.51 -0.34
N LEU A 316 -29.44 16.97 -1.57
CA LEU A 316 -30.03 17.59 -2.76
C LEU A 316 -31.50 17.22 -2.91
N ALA A 317 -31.87 16.01 -2.48
CA ALA A 317 -33.26 15.53 -2.51
C ALA A 317 -34.06 15.87 -1.24
N ASN A 318 -33.39 16.10 -0.10
CA ASN A 318 -34.05 16.35 1.18
C ASN A 318 -33.89 17.80 1.65
N ALA A 319 -34.99 18.55 1.67
CA ALA A 319 -34.99 19.97 2.03
C ALA A 319 -34.50 20.23 3.47
N ASP A 320 -34.86 19.38 4.44
CA ASP A 320 -34.41 19.55 5.83
C ASP A 320 -32.88 19.44 5.94
N ALA A 321 -32.29 18.43 5.28
CA ALA A 321 -30.84 18.23 5.27
C ALA A 321 -30.13 19.39 4.57
N GLY A 322 -30.63 19.82 3.41
CA GLY A 322 -30.09 20.97 2.69
C GLY A 322 -30.19 22.27 3.50
N GLN A 323 -31.28 22.48 4.26
CA GLN A 323 -31.44 23.65 5.12
C GLN A 323 -30.48 23.64 6.32
N ALA A 324 -30.21 22.47 6.90
CA ALA A 324 -29.24 22.34 8.01
C ALA A 324 -27.83 22.70 7.53
N ILE A 325 -27.42 22.21 6.35
CA ILE A 325 -26.14 22.53 5.73
C ILE A 325 -26.06 24.02 5.38
N SER A 326 -27.13 24.58 4.81
CA SER A 326 -27.20 26.01 4.48
C SER A 326 -27.06 26.88 5.73
N THR A 327 -27.71 26.50 6.84
CA THR A 327 -27.55 27.16 8.14
C THR A 327 -26.09 27.13 8.61
N ALA A 328 -25.43 25.98 8.52
CA ALA A 328 -24.03 25.85 8.91
C ALA A 328 -23.09 26.71 8.05
N SER A 329 -23.25 26.67 6.71
CA SER A 329 -22.44 27.45 5.76
C SER A 329 -22.66 28.97 5.94
N ALA A 330 -23.90 29.40 6.14
CA ALA A 330 -24.21 30.79 6.43
C ALA A 330 -23.62 31.27 7.77
N ALA A 331 -23.68 30.43 8.81
CA ALA A 331 -23.12 30.76 10.13
C ALA A 331 -21.60 30.93 10.10
N ILE A 332 -20.88 30.01 9.44
CA ILE A 332 -19.42 30.12 9.29
C ILE A 332 -19.00 31.13 8.21
N ARG A 333 -19.92 31.56 7.33
CA ARG A 333 -19.68 32.47 6.20
C ARG A 333 -18.58 31.97 5.26
N ALA A 334 -18.56 30.67 5.01
CA ALA A 334 -17.60 30.02 4.13
C ALA A 334 -18.24 28.82 3.41
N PRO A 335 -17.79 28.47 2.19
CA PRO A 335 -18.22 27.25 1.53
C PRO A 335 -17.83 26.00 2.31
N ILE A 336 -18.68 24.98 2.27
CA ILE A 336 -18.44 23.68 2.91
C ILE A 336 -18.37 22.60 1.82
N LEU A 337 -17.31 21.78 1.81
CA LEU A 337 -17.25 20.55 1.03
C LEU A 337 -17.97 19.46 1.84
N VAL A 338 -19.20 19.15 1.45
CA VAL A 338 -20.09 18.21 2.13
C VAL A 338 -20.01 16.84 1.48
N GLY A 339 -19.65 15.82 2.26
CA GLY A 339 -19.72 14.43 1.83
C GLY A 339 -21.15 13.89 1.95
N GLY A 340 -21.68 13.28 0.90
CA GLY A 340 -23.04 12.73 0.89
C GLY A 340 -23.23 11.62 -0.12
N VAL A 341 -24.29 10.84 0.07
CA VAL A 341 -24.72 9.80 -0.86
C VAL A 341 -25.87 10.33 -1.70
N VAL A 342 -25.67 10.39 -3.02
CA VAL A 342 -26.66 10.97 -3.95
C VAL A 342 -27.18 9.90 -4.89
N ALA A 343 -28.48 9.94 -5.19
CA ALA A 343 -29.07 9.03 -6.17
C ALA A 343 -28.40 9.19 -7.55
N ALA A 344 -28.04 8.06 -8.18
CA ALA A 344 -27.47 8.04 -9.51
C ALA A 344 -28.55 7.80 -10.58
N PRO A 345 -28.30 8.14 -11.87
CA PRO A 345 -29.19 7.75 -12.94
C PRO A 345 -29.50 6.25 -12.92
N GLY A 346 -30.79 5.89 -13.01
CA GLY A 346 -31.26 4.51 -12.91
C GLY A 346 -31.62 4.05 -11.49
N TYR A 347 -31.61 4.97 -10.50
CA TYR A 347 -32.08 4.69 -9.16
C TYR A 347 -33.54 4.21 -9.15
N SER A 348 -33.80 3.14 -8.39
CA SER A 348 -35.13 2.67 -8.02
C SER A 348 -35.07 2.01 -6.63
N ARG A 349 -36.21 1.65 -6.05
CA ARG A 349 -36.24 0.93 -4.76
C ARG A 349 -35.53 -0.43 -4.83
N ASP A 350 -35.64 -1.12 -5.97
CA ASP A 350 -35.05 -2.45 -6.16
C ASP A 350 -33.60 -2.38 -6.68
N ASN A 351 -33.19 -1.23 -7.21
CA ASN A 351 -31.83 -0.96 -7.68
C ASN A 351 -31.37 0.43 -7.18
N PRO A 352 -30.95 0.55 -5.91
CA PRO A 352 -30.67 1.83 -5.27
C PRO A 352 -29.28 2.39 -5.65
N VAL A 353 -29.00 2.46 -6.95
CA VAL A 353 -27.73 2.97 -7.47
C VAL A 353 -27.51 4.42 -7.05
N SER A 354 -26.31 4.69 -6.56
CA SER A 354 -25.95 5.99 -5.98
C SER A 354 -24.49 6.31 -6.24
N THR A 355 -24.12 7.57 -6.05
CA THR A 355 -22.73 8.02 -6.04
C THR A 355 -22.35 8.47 -4.64
N ASN A 356 -21.10 8.22 -4.27
CA ASN A 356 -20.47 8.82 -3.11
C ASN A 356 -19.85 10.14 -3.55
N SER A 357 -20.35 11.26 -3.01
CA SER A 357 -20.16 12.57 -3.58
C SER A 357 -19.64 13.57 -2.56
N VAL A 358 -18.80 14.50 -3.03
CA VAL A 358 -18.40 15.69 -2.29
C VAL A 358 -18.96 16.90 -3.02
N ILE A 359 -19.82 17.66 -2.34
CA ILE A 359 -20.58 18.78 -2.90
C ILE A 359 -20.11 20.06 -2.22
N VAL A 360 -19.70 21.06 -3.00
CA VAL A 360 -19.45 22.40 -2.49
C VAL A 360 -20.79 23.05 -2.19
N TRP A 361 -20.97 23.48 -0.94
CA TRP A 361 -22.15 24.19 -0.48
C TRP A 361 -21.74 25.61 -0.13
N ASN A 362 -22.16 26.58 -0.94
CA ASN A 362 -21.83 27.98 -0.75
C ASN A 362 -22.79 28.65 0.23
N PRO A 363 -22.32 29.66 0.97
CA PRO A 363 -23.21 30.52 1.74
C PRO A 363 -24.20 31.20 0.79
N ASP A 364 -25.45 31.29 1.20
CA ASP A 364 -26.58 31.95 0.51
C ASP A 364 -27.04 31.31 -0.82
N THR A 365 -26.14 30.80 -1.66
CA THR A 365 -26.50 30.22 -2.97
C THR A 365 -26.71 28.70 -2.94
N GLY A 366 -26.29 28.02 -1.88
CA GLY A 366 -26.51 26.57 -1.71
C GLY A 366 -25.53 25.70 -2.52
N PRO A 367 -25.95 24.49 -2.95
CA PRO A 367 -25.06 23.53 -3.60
C PRO A 367 -24.53 24.02 -4.96
N ALA A 368 -23.27 23.73 -5.25
CA ALA A 368 -22.53 24.18 -6.44
C ALA A 368 -21.72 23.02 -7.05
N ASP A 369 -20.40 23.21 -7.27
CA ASP A 369 -19.51 22.17 -7.79
C ASP A 369 -19.61 20.86 -7.00
N ARG A 370 -19.45 19.75 -7.70
CA ARG A 370 -19.58 18.42 -7.12
C ARG A 370 -18.57 17.47 -7.75
N HIS A 371 -17.95 16.64 -6.91
CA HIS A 371 -17.13 15.52 -7.33
C HIS A 371 -17.77 14.21 -6.89
N ASP A 372 -17.90 13.26 -7.81
CA ASP A 372 -18.32 11.89 -7.54
C ASP A 372 -17.09 10.98 -7.51
N LYS A 373 -16.95 10.20 -6.44
CA LYS A 373 -15.87 9.24 -6.21
C LYS A 373 -15.68 8.35 -7.44
N GLN A 374 -14.46 8.27 -7.94
CA GLN A 374 -14.13 7.53 -9.18
C GLN A 374 -13.66 6.11 -8.88
N ILE A 375 -12.90 5.91 -7.80
CA ILE A 375 -12.38 4.60 -7.40
C ILE A 375 -13.24 4.06 -6.26
N ILE A 376 -14.20 3.22 -6.62
CA ILE A 376 -15.14 2.62 -5.68
C ILE A 376 -14.51 1.39 -5.02
N GLN A 377 -14.68 1.26 -3.71
CA GLN A 377 -14.14 0.16 -2.93
C GLN A 377 -14.89 -1.16 -3.23
N PRO A 378 -14.20 -2.21 -3.73
CA PRO A 378 -14.81 -3.52 -3.92
C PRO A 378 -15.25 -4.16 -2.59
N PHE A 379 -16.34 -4.94 -2.63
CA PHE A 379 -16.94 -5.67 -1.52
C PHE A 379 -17.54 -4.83 -0.38
N GLY A 380 -17.23 -3.53 -0.30
CA GLY A 380 -17.87 -2.57 0.60
C GLY A 380 -18.91 -1.72 -0.12
N GLU A 381 -18.46 -0.90 -1.07
CA GLU A 381 -19.29 0.08 -1.78
C GLU A 381 -19.98 -0.47 -3.02
N TYR A 382 -19.41 -1.53 -3.62
CA TYR A 382 -20.05 -2.33 -4.66
C TYR A 382 -19.61 -3.79 -4.56
N LEU A 383 -20.37 -4.72 -5.16
CA LEU A 383 -19.99 -6.12 -5.22
C LEU A 383 -19.58 -6.52 -6.66
N PRO A 384 -18.27 -6.76 -6.92
CA PRO A 384 -17.85 -7.35 -8.19
C PRO A 384 -18.55 -8.69 -8.38
N TRP A 385 -19.00 -9.02 -9.60
CA TRP A 385 -19.65 -10.29 -9.92
C TRP A 385 -20.67 -10.76 -8.87
N ARG A 386 -21.60 -9.87 -8.46
CA ARG A 386 -22.61 -10.10 -7.40
C ARG A 386 -23.24 -11.50 -7.45
N SER A 387 -23.68 -11.96 -8.63
CA SER A 387 -24.30 -13.28 -8.81
C SER A 387 -23.40 -14.48 -8.43
N PHE A 388 -22.07 -14.33 -8.47
CA PHE A 388 -21.11 -15.33 -8.04
C PHE A 388 -20.83 -15.22 -6.53
N PHE A 389 -20.46 -14.03 -6.03
CA PHE A 389 -20.05 -13.87 -4.64
C PHE A 389 -21.21 -13.99 -3.63
N SER A 390 -22.44 -13.63 -4.03
CA SER A 390 -23.64 -13.87 -3.22
C SER A 390 -23.88 -15.35 -2.91
N LYS A 391 -23.34 -16.27 -3.72
CA LYS A 391 -23.43 -17.72 -3.47
C LYS A 391 -22.39 -18.21 -2.46
N LEU A 392 -21.32 -17.45 -2.24
CA LEU A 392 -20.22 -17.83 -1.35
C LEU A 392 -20.45 -17.38 0.09
N SER A 393 -21.17 -16.27 0.30
CA SER A 393 -21.41 -15.72 1.62
C SER A 393 -22.67 -14.85 1.66
N PRO A 394 -23.54 -15.01 2.68
CA PRO A 394 -24.68 -14.13 2.88
C PRO A 394 -24.27 -12.68 3.18
N TYR A 395 -23.04 -12.43 3.65
CA TYR A 395 -22.52 -11.07 3.87
C TYR A 395 -22.31 -10.29 2.57
N ALA A 396 -22.15 -10.98 1.43
CA ALA A 396 -21.94 -10.33 0.14
C ALA A 396 -23.12 -9.42 -0.24
N GLU A 397 -24.36 -9.77 0.15
CA GLU A 397 -25.53 -8.94 -0.12
C GLU A 397 -25.54 -7.60 0.63
N ARG A 398 -24.69 -7.42 1.64
CA ARG A 398 -24.54 -6.14 2.36
C ARG A 398 -23.71 -5.11 1.59
N ALA A 399 -23.00 -5.52 0.55
CA ALA A 399 -22.22 -4.61 -0.27
C ALA A 399 -23.13 -3.62 -1.01
N GLY A 400 -22.67 -2.37 -1.10
CA GLY A 400 -23.43 -1.26 -1.69
C GLY A 400 -23.68 -1.36 -3.20
N TYR A 401 -24.27 -0.28 -3.73
CA TYR A 401 -24.64 -0.11 -5.14
C TYR A 401 -23.99 1.15 -5.73
N PHE A 402 -22.84 1.56 -5.21
CA PHE A 402 -22.16 2.74 -5.73
C PHE A 402 -21.65 2.53 -7.14
N VAL A 403 -21.81 3.57 -7.96
CA VAL A 403 -21.28 3.64 -9.31
C VAL A 403 -20.16 4.70 -9.36
N PRO A 404 -19.10 4.46 -10.17
CA PRO A 404 -17.98 5.38 -10.28
C PRO A 404 -18.37 6.69 -11.00
N GLY A 405 -17.88 7.81 -10.47
CA GLY A 405 -17.91 9.11 -11.13
C GLY A 405 -16.99 9.20 -12.37
N GLN A 406 -17.16 10.28 -13.15
CA GLN A 406 -16.42 10.52 -14.41
C GLN A 406 -15.69 11.88 -14.43
N GLY A 407 -15.58 12.55 -13.28
CA GLY A 407 -14.93 13.86 -13.17
C GLY A 407 -13.40 13.79 -13.20
N ASP A 408 -12.74 14.92 -12.97
CA ASP A 408 -11.28 15.06 -12.97
C ASP A 408 -10.68 15.11 -11.54
N GLY A 409 -11.51 14.90 -10.52
CA GLY A 409 -11.09 14.93 -9.12
C GLY A 409 -11.07 16.32 -8.49
N VAL A 410 -11.58 17.38 -9.15
CA VAL A 410 -11.51 18.75 -8.65
C VAL A 410 -12.88 19.37 -8.41
N VAL A 411 -13.01 20.13 -7.31
CA VAL A 411 -14.12 21.06 -7.06
C VAL A 411 -13.60 22.45 -6.75
N ARG A 412 -14.37 23.51 -7.02
CA ARG A 412 -13.99 24.88 -6.67
C ARG A 412 -14.72 25.35 -5.41
N ALA A 413 -13.96 25.61 -4.35
CA ALA A 413 -14.46 26.21 -3.12
C ALA A 413 -13.81 27.59 -2.90
N ALA A 414 -14.63 28.63 -2.77
CA ALA A 414 -14.15 30.02 -2.68
C ALA A 414 -13.16 30.42 -3.80
N GLY A 415 -13.36 29.88 -5.02
CA GLY A 415 -12.48 30.09 -6.17
C GLY A 415 -11.20 29.24 -6.19
N VAL A 416 -10.89 28.51 -5.10
CA VAL A 416 -9.73 27.62 -4.99
C VAL A 416 -10.07 26.24 -5.59
N PRO A 417 -9.28 25.73 -6.55
CA PRO A 417 -9.39 24.35 -6.99
C PRO A 417 -8.90 23.40 -5.90
N VAL A 418 -9.82 22.59 -5.35
CA VAL A 418 -9.55 21.58 -4.32
C VAL A 418 -9.62 20.21 -4.98
N GLY A 419 -8.53 19.44 -4.90
CA GLY A 419 -8.51 18.06 -5.37
C GLY A 419 -9.08 17.14 -4.31
N VAL A 420 -10.06 16.30 -4.66
CA VAL A 420 -10.77 15.43 -3.72
C VAL A 420 -10.33 13.99 -3.98
N THR A 421 -9.89 13.32 -2.92
CA THR A 421 -9.56 11.88 -2.94
C THR A 421 -10.28 11.23 -1.77
N THR A 422 -11.51 10.79 -2.01
CA THR A 422 -12.42 10.34 -0.95
C THR A 422 -12.01 8.98 -0.42
N CYS A 423 -11.68 8.90 0.87
CA CYS A 423 -11.47 7.67 1.64
C CYS A 423 -10.54 6.63 0.98
N TRP A 424 -11.10 5.68 0.21
CA TRP A 424 -10.39 4.66 -0.53
C TRP A 424 -9.51 5.23 -1.66
N GLU A 425 -9.79 6.41 -2.18
CA GLU A 425 -9.05 6.96 -3.33
C GLU A 425 -7.64 7.44 -2.96
N VAL A 426 -7.40 7.83 -1.71
CA VAL A 426 -6.11 8.41 -1.25
C VAL A 426 -4.93 7.45 -1.41
N ILE A 427 -5.17 6.14 -1.41
CA ILE A 427 -4.13 5.12 -1.60
C ILE A 427 -3.76 4.92 -3.08
N PHE A 428 -4.53 5.46 -4.02
CA PHE A 428 -4.26 5.34 -5.45
C PHE A 428 -3.58 6.57 -6.00
N ASP A 429 -2.38 6.39 -6.54
CA ASP A 429 -1.62 7.50 -7.13
C ASP A 429 -2.37 8.24 -8.22
N ARG A 430 -3.11 7.50 -9.06
CA ARG A 430 -3.88 8.11 -10.15
C ARG A 430 -4.88 9.17 -9.68
N ALA A 431 -5.53 9.00 -8.52
CA ALA A 431 -6.58 9.91 -8.07
C ALA A 431 -6.02 11.29 -7.69
N ALA A 432 -5.01 11.33 -6.82
CA ALA A 432 -4.38 12.58 -6.40
C ALA A 432 -3.61 13.23 -7.56
N ARG A 433 -2.91 12.44 -8.38
CA ARG A 433 -2.16 12.94 -9.53
C ARG A 433 -3.09 13.59 -10.56
N GLU A 434 -4.23 13.00 -10.87
CA GLU A 434 -5.19 13.55 -11.82
C GLU A 434 -5.74 14.89 -11.34
N ALA A 435 -6.21 14.96 -10.09
CA ALA A 435 -6.70 16.21 -9.51
C ALA A 435 -5.66 17.34 -9.53
N VAL A 436 -4.39 17.03 -9.22
CA VAL A 436 -3.30 18.02 -9.22
C VAL A 436 -2.95 18.46 -10.64
N ARG A 437 -3.00 17.57 -11.62
CA ARG A 437 -2.82 17.91 -13.04
C ARG A 437 -3.98 18.75 -13.58
N SER A 438 -5.18 18.59 -13.03
CA SER A 438 -6.37 19.39 -13.32
C SER A 438 -6.40 20.73 -12.54
N GLY A 439 -5.32 21.04 -11.81
CA GLY A 439 -5.10 22.36 -11.22
C GLY A 439 -5.37 22.45 -9.72
N ALA A 440 -5.61 21.34 -9.02
CA ALA A 440 -5.78 21.35 -7.58
C ALA A 440 -4.60 22.02 -6.86
N GLN A 441 -4.92 22.95 -5.96
CA GLN A 441 -3.95 23.72 -5.18
C GLN A 441 -3.76 23.20 -3.75
N VAL A 442 -4.69 22.36 -3.32
CA VAL A 442 -4.76 21.65 -2.04
C VAL A 442 -5.49 20.33 -2.30
N LEU A 443 -5.19 19.31 -1.50
CA LEU A 443 -5.91 18.04 -1.54
C LEU A 443 -6.80 17.89 -0.31
N ALA A 444 -8.03 17.47 -0.50
CA ALA A 444 -8.97 17.06 0.53
C ALA A 444 -9.11 15.54 0.53
N VAL A 445 -9.10 14.93 1.72
CA VAL A 445 -9.35 13.51 1.92
C VAL A 445 -10.51 13.35 2.90
N PRO A 446 -11.77 13.49 2.43
CA PRO A 446 -12.94 13.16 3.22
C PRO A 446 -12.98 11.64 3.43
N SER A 447 -13.10 11.20 4.68
CA SER A 447 -13.05 9.79 5.04
C SER A 447 -14.10 9.41 6.06
N ASN A 448 -14.82 8.31 5.82
CA ASN A 448 -15.70 7.72 6.81
C ASN A 448 -15.02 6.51 7.44
N ASN A 449 -14.42 6.72 8.60
CA ASN A 449 -13.75 5.67 9.35
C ASN A 449 -14.66 5.00 10.40
N ALA A 450 -15.97 5.29 10.43
CA ALA A 450 -16.88 4.84 11.50
C ALA A 450 -17.03 3.31 11.59
N THR A 451 -16.68 2.61 10.51
CA THR A 451 -16.72 1.15 10.42
C THR A 451 -15.36 0.50 10.69
N PHE A 452 -14.33 1.27 11.05
CA PHE A 452 -12.95 0.82 11.17
C PHE A 452 -12.33 1.21 12.52
N ASP A 453 -11.17 0.62 12.82
CA ASP A 453 -10.41 0.91 14.03
C ASP A 453 -9.40 2.07 13.83
N GLU A 454 -8.83 2.52 14.95
CA GLU A 454 -7.82 3.58 14.97
C GLU A 454 -6.58 3.19 14.16
N ALA A 455 -6.17 1.92 14.21
CA ALA A 455 -5.02 1.42 13.45
C ALA A 455 -5.19 1.58 11.94
N MET A 456 -6.39 1.29 11.41
CA MET A 456 -6.72 1.58 10.01
C MET A 456 -6.64 3.08 9.73
N SER A 457 -7.21 3.92 10.61
CA SER A 457 -7.16 5.38 10.44
C SER A 457 -5.73 5.92 10.36
N GLU A 458 -4.80 5.38 11.15
CA GLU A 458 -3.38 5.72 11.09
C GLU A 458 -2.72 5.29 9.76
N GLN A 459 -3.10 4.11 9.24
CA GLN A 459 -2.63 3.64 7.92
C GLN A 459 -3.14 4.56 6.80
N GLN A 460 -4.41 4.98 6.85
CA GLN A 460 -4.96 5.93 5.88
C GLN A 460 -4.28 7.31 5.95
N LEU A 461 -3.99 7.80 7.17
CA LEU A 461 -3.24 9.04 7.36
C LEU A 461 -1.83 8.94 6.75
N ALA A 462 -1.15 7.80 6.87
CA ALA A 462 0.13 7.59 6.19
C ALA A 462 0.01 7.70 4.66
N PHE A 463 -1.10 7.26 4.06
CA PHE A 463 -1.33 7.45 2.63
C PHE A 463 -1.41 8.94 2.28
N ALA A 464 -2.21 9.71 3.02
CA ALA A 464 -2.32 11.16 2.86
C ALA A 464 -0.97 11.87 3.03
N ARG A 465 -0.15 11.44 4.01
CA ARG A 465 1.19 11.99 4.23
C ARG A 465 2.14 11.79 3.07
N LEU A 466 2.10 10.62 2.45
CA LEU A 466 2.89 10.38 1.25
C LEU A 466 2.39 11.22 0.07
N ARG A 467 1.06 11.32 -0.14
CA ARG A 467 0.46 12.14 -1.22
C ARG A 467 0.83 13.62 -1.09
N ALA A 468 0.96 14.14 0.13
CA ALA A 468 1.38 15.52 0.38
C ALA A 468 2.77 15.81 -0.20
N VAL A 469 3.73 14.90 0.05
CA VAL A 469 5.11 15.01 -0.45
C VAL A 469 5.20 14.76 -1.95
N GLU A 470 4.49 13.75 -2.42
CA GLU A 470 4.50 13.35 -3.81
C GLU A 470 3.98 14.43 -4.76
N HIS A 471 2.96 15.18 -4.33
CA HIS A 471 2.34 16.21 -5.16
C HIS A 471 2.72 17.64 -4.78
N ASP A 472 3.54 17.83 -3.74
CA ASP A 472 3.87 19.15 -3.19
C ASP A 472 2.59 19.95 -2.86
N ARG A 473 1.69 19.31 -2.11
CA ARG A 473 0.39 19.86 -1.72
C ARG A 473 0.20 19.74 -0.22
N TYR A 474 -0.49 20.72 0.37
CA TYR A 474 -1.12 20.49 1.66
C TYR A 474 -2.27 19.50 1.46
N VAL A 475 -2.42 18.56 2.40
CA VAL A 475 -3.49 17.57 2.39
C VAL A 475 -4.31 17.75 3.67
N VAL A 476 -5.62 17.94 3.52
CA VAL A 476 -6.56 18.08 4.63
C VAL A 476 -7.40 16.82 4.72
N VAL A 477 -7.16 16.01 5.74
CA VAL A 477 -7.91 14.79 6.04
C VAL A 477 -9.05 15.16 6.99
N ALA A 478 -10.28 14.85 6.58
CA ALA A 478 -11.49 15.06 7.39
C ALA A 478 -12.14 13.70 7.65
N GLY A 479 -11.97 13.17 8.86
CA GLY A 479 -12.54 11.91 9.30
C GLY A 479 -13.87 12.08 10.01
N THR A 480 -14.85 11.19 9.79
CA THR A 480 -16.11 11.20 10.56
C THR A 480 -15.85 10.89 12.03
N VAL A 481 -15.09 9.82 12.28
CA VAL A 481 -14.57 9.41 13.61
C VAL A 481 -13.06 9.22 13.60
N GLY A 482 -12.49 9.01 12.41
CA GLY A 482 -11.07 8.76 12.23
C GLY A 482 -10.28 10.04 12.47
N ILE A 483 -8.96 9.89 12.56
CA ILE A 483 -8.05 11.01 12.76
C ILE A 483 -8.22 12.00 11.59
N SER A 484 -8.71 13.20 11.91
CA SER A 484 -8.63 14.36 11.02
C SER A 484 -7.26 15.01 11.20
N ALA A 485 -6.66 15.50 10.11
CA ALA A 485 -5.33 16.07 10.14
C ALA A 485 -5.11 17.08 9.01
N VAL A 486 -4.21 18.03 9.25
CA VAL A 486 -3.66 18.88 8.18
C VAL A 486 -2.19 18.51 7.99
N VAL A 487 -1.83 18.09 6.79
CA VAL A 487 -0.49 17.62 6.45
C VAL A 487 0.20 18.61 5.51
N SER A 488 1.43 18.99 5.84
CA SER A 488 2.27 19.87 5.02
C SER A 488 2.90 19.14 3.82
N PRO A 489 3.37 19.87 2.80
CA PRO A 489 4.07 19.28 1.64
C PRO A 489 5.36 18.49 1.94
N ASP A 490 5.88 18.50 3.18
CA ASP A 490 6.98 17.62 3.61
C ASP A 490 6.50 16.38 4.40
N GLY A 491 5.19 16.13 4.43
CA GLY A 491 4.59 14.95 5.06
C GLY A 491 4.49 15.03 6.58
N ARG A 492 4.69 16.22 7.18
CA ARG A 492 4.46 16.45 8.61
C ARG A 492 2.99 16.76 8.86
N GLU A 493 2.46 16.22 9.95
CA GLU A 493 1.18 16.65 10.49
C GLU A 493 1.37 18.00 11.20
N LEU A 494 0.64 19.02 10.78
CA LEU A 494 0.62 20.35 11.40
C LEU A 494 -0.35 20.39 12.58
N ALA A 495 -1.47 19.69 12.43
CA ALA A 495 -2.47 19.51 13.47
C ALA A 495 -3.18 18.18 13.23
N ARG A 496 -3.70 17.58 14.32
CA ARG A 496 -4.48 16.34 14.28
C ARG A 496 -5.51 16.31 15.39
N THR A 497 -6.61 15.61 15.17
CA THR A 497 -7.62 15.29 16.19
C THR A 497 -7.35 13.94 16.85
N ALA A 498 -8.02 13.67 17.97
CA ALA A 498 -8.11 12.34 18.54
C ALA A 498 -9.10 11.46 17.75
N PHE A 499 -8.93 10.14 17.85
CA PHE A 499 -9.88 9.17 17.30
C PHE A 499 -11.18 9.18 18.13
N PHE A 500 -12.33 9.12 17.45
CA PHE A 500 -13.66 8.97 18.03
C PHE A 500 -14.10 10.10 18.98
N GLU A 501 -13.66 11.34 18.71
CA GLU A 501 -14.09 12.54 19.44
C GLU A 501 -14.63 13.63 18.50
N PRO A 502 -15.66 14.42 18.87
CA PRO A 502 -16.06 15.57 18.07
C PRO A 502 -15.04 16.71 18.20
N ALA A 503 -14.58 17.25 17.07
CA ALA A 503 -13.55 18.29 17.02
C ALA A 503 -13.59 19.06 15.69
N TYR A 504 -12.80 20.14 15.60
CA TYR A 504 -12.44 20.75 14.33
C TYR A 504 -10.95 21.13 14.32
N LEU A 505 -10.39 21.28 13.12
CA LEU A 505 -9.08 21.88 12.87
C LEU A 505 -9.28 23.13 12.03
N ASP A 506 -8.47 24.17 12.23
CA ASP A 506 -8.59 25.50 11.63
C ASP A 506 -7.20 26.05 11.24
N GLN A 507 -6.51 25.32 10.36
CA GLN A 507 -5.10 25.52 10.11
C GLN A 507 -4.81 26.42 8.90
N GLN A 508 -3.78 27.26 9.03
CA GLN A 508 -3.24 28.02 7.91
C GLN A 508 -2.40 27.11 7.01
N ILE A 509 -2.69 27.15 5.71
CA ILE A 509 -1.96 26.45 4.63
C ILE A 509 -1.57 27.44 3.54
N ARG A 510 -0.75 26.99 2.58
CA ARG A 510 -0.44 27.76 1.37
C ARG A 510 -0.94 27.03 0.13
N LEU A 511 -1.53 27.77 -0.80
CA LEU A 511 -2.03 27.23 -2.07
C LEU A 511 -0.88 27.02 -3.04
N ARG A 512 -0.62 25.76 -3.45
CA ARG A 512 0.53 25.38 -4.27
C ARG A 512 0.11 25.11 -5.71
N THR A 513 0.91 25.50 -6.68
CA THR A 513 0.62 25.26 -8.11
C THR A 513 1.71 24.48 -8.84
N ALA A 514 2.91 24.39 -8.26
CA ALA A 514 4.02 23.65 -8.85
C ALA A 514 3.68 22.15 -9.01
N LEU A 515 4.23 21.53 -10.05
CA LEU A 515 4.10 20.09 -10.31
C LEU A 515 5.43 19.42 -10.08
N THR A 516 5.47 18.47 -9.14
CA THR A 516 6.63 17.63 -8.84
C THR A 516 6.98 16.70 -10.01
N PRO A 517 8.21 16.16 -10.07
CA PRO A 517 8.54 15.10 -11.02
C PRO A 517 7.63 13.88 -10.89
N ALA A 518 7.22 13.48 -9.68
CA ALA A 518 6.28 12.38 -9.49
C ALA A 518 4.92 12.67 -10.15
N THR A 519 4.41 13.89 -10.01
CA THR A 519 3.14 14.28 -10.65
C THR A 519 3.24 14.31 -12.19
N ARG A 520 4.41 14.68 -12.73
CA ARG A 520 4.63 14.78 -14.18
C ARG A 520 4.91 13.44 -14.84
N PHE A 521 5.72 12.60 -14.19
CA PHE A 521 6.37 11.43 -14.79
C PHE A 521 6.15 10.13 -14.01
N GLY A 522 5.32 10.13 -12.96
CA GLY A 522 5.05 8.96 -12.10
C GLY A 522 4.84 7.64 -12.85
N PRO A 523 3.91 7.57 -13.83
CA PRO A 523 3.71 6.34 -14.62
C PRO A 523 4.95 5.87 -15.37
N ILE A 524 5.76 6.80 -15.88
CA ILE A 524 6.99 6.46 -16.62
C ILE A 524 8.02 5.90 -15.64
N ILE A 525 8.17 6.53 -14.47
CA ILE A 525 9.09 6.05 -13.43
C ILE A 525 8.68 4.66 -12.97
N GLU A 526 7.41 4.44 -12.64
CA GLU A 526 6.89 3.12 -12.26
C GLU A 526 7.16 2.09 -13.36
N ALA A 527 6.88 2.41 -14.63
CA ALA A 527 7.17 1.53 -15.76
C ALA A 527 8.66 1.19 -15.90
N LEU A 528 9.55 2.15 -15.65
CA LEU A 528 11.01 1.91 -15.66
C LEU A 528 11.43 0.97 -14.52
N LEU A 529 10.88 1.14 -13.31
CA LEU A 529 11.17 0.28 -12.16
C LEU A 529 10.68 -1.17 -12.41
N ILE A 530 9.50 -1.33 -13.00
CA ILE A 530 8.99 -2.62 -13.47
C ILE A 530 9.90 -3.20 -14.56
N GLY A 531 10.35 -2.34 -15.49
CA GLY A 531 11.28 -2.69 -16.56
C GLY A 531 12.60 -3.27 -16.04
N VAL A 532 13.12 -2.76 -14.91
CA VAL A 532 14.28 -3.35 -14.21
C VAL A 532 13.98 -4.80 -13.80
N GLY A 533 12.82 -5.07 -13.20
CA GLY A 533 12.42 -6.44 -12.82
C GLY A 533 12.33 -7.38 -14.02
N VAL A 534 11.69 -6.95 -15.11
CA VAL A 534 11.57 -7.71 -16.36
C VAL A 534 12.93 -7.97 -16.99
N ALA A 535 13.80 -6.96 -17.04
CA ALA A 535 15.18 -7.10 -17.53
C ALA A 535 15.97 -8.12 -16.70
N GLY A 536 15.75 -8.19 -15.39
CA GLY A 536 16.34 -9.21 -14.52
C GLY A 536 15.94 -10.63 -14.90
N ILE A 537 14.66 -10.86 -15.26
CA ILE A 537 14.18 -12.15 -15.76
C ILE A 537 14.87 -12.52 -17.07
N LEU A 538 14.92 -11.58 -18.03
CA LEU A 538 15.59 -11.80 -19.32
C LEU A 538 17.08 -12.10 -19.15
N ALA A 539 17.77 -11.34 -18.29
CA ALA A 539 19.18 -11.57 -17.97
C ALA A 539 19.40 -12.96 -17.37
N ALA A 540 18.51 -13.40 -16.47
CA ALA A 540 18.57 -14.74 -15.90
C ALA A 540 18.31 -15.83 -16.95
N MET A 541 17.39 -15.64 -17.88
CA MET A 541 17.12 -16.59 -18.96
C MET A 541 18.33 -16.76 -19.88
N LEU A 542 18.99 -15.66 -20.23
CA LEU A 542 20.21 -15.65 -21.04
C LEU A 542 21.39 -16.28 -20.30
N HIS A 543 21.58 -15.93 -19.01
CA HIS A 543 22.70 -16.40 -18.20
C HIS A 543 22.56 -17.88 -17.80
N ASN A 544 21.35 -18.34 -17.50
CA ASN A 544 21.09 -19.72 -17.08
C ASN A 544 20.90 -20.69 -18.27
N GLY A 545 20.90 -20.20 -19.52
CA GLY A 545 20.79 -21.02 -20.73
C GLY A 545 19.44 -21.70 -20.92
N LEU A 546 18.36 -21.14 -20.38
CA LEU A 546 17.00 -21.70 -20.38
C LEU A 546 16.41 -21.91 -21.80
N PHE A 547 17.06 -21.40 -22.85
CA PHE A 547 16.67 -21.54 -24.25
C PHE A 547 17.49 -22.52 -25.09
N VAL A 548 18.48 -23.24 -24.52
CA VAL A 548 19.18 -24.30 -25.28
C VAL A 548 18.47 -25.63 -25.05
N PRO A 549 17.77 -26.22 -26.04
CA PRO A 549 17.17 -27.54 -25.89
C PRO A 549 18.26 -28.55 -25.50
N ALA A 550 18.00 -29.36 -24.48
CA ALA A 550 18.93 -30.36 -23.96
C ALA A 550 19.49 -31.32 -25.03
N ARG A 551 18.81 -31.44 -26.19
CA ARG A 551 19.25 -32.23 -27.35
C ARG A 551 20.56 -31.78 -27.99
N ILE A 552 21.01 -30.54 -27.83
CA ILE A 552 22.25 -30.06 -28.46
C ILE A 552 23.50 -30.32 -27.58
N ARG A 553 23.33 -30.46 -26.25
CA ARG A 553 24.47 -30.79 -25.35
C ARG A 553 24.95 -32.23 -25.45
N GLY A 554 24.12 -33.16 -25.91
CA GLY A 554 24.47 -34.59 -25.98
C GLY A 554 25.28 -35.03 -27.21
N ARG A 555 25.57 -34.13 -28.17
CA ARG A 555 26.21 -34.51 -29.45
C ARG A 555 27.70 -34.17 -29.56
N ARG A 556 28.32 -33.58 -28.54
CA ARG A 556 29.73 -33.14 -28.57
C ARG A 556 30.71 -34.07 -27.85
N THR A 557 30.27 -35.21 -27.32
CA THR A 557 31.10 -36.12 -26.50
C THR A 557 31.29 -37.53 -27.07
N THR A 558 30.95 -37.80 -28.34
CA THR A 558 31.06 -39.16 -28.92
C THR A 558 31.75 -39.24 -30.29
N THR A 559 32.65 -38.31 -30.62
CA THR A 559 33.52 -38.44 -31.80
C THR A 559 34.92 -37.93 -31.53
N ASP A 560 35.68 -38.62 -30.67
CA ASP A 560 37.13 -38.77 -30.88
C ASP A 560 37.69 -39.84 -29.95
N ASN A 561 38.06 -40.99 -30.52
CA ASN A 561 39.12 -41.91 -30.09
C ASN A 561 38.90 -43.27 -30.76
N GLY A 562 39.40 -43.37 -31.98
CA GLY A 562 39.44 -44.62 -32.72
C GLY A 562 40.07 -44.43 -34.08
N LYS A 563 41.41 -44.23 -34.12
CA LYS A 563 42.33 -44.71 -35.17
C LYS A 563 43.74 -44.16 -34.95
N GLY A 564 44.71 -45.06 -34.86
CA GLY A 564 46.14 -44.74 -34.81
C GLY A 564 46.97 -45.98 -34.56
N ALA A 565 46.99 -46.90 -35.53
CA ALA A 565 47.96 -47.98 -35.61
C ALA A 565 49.17 -47.49 -36.40
N THR A 566 50.34 -47.54 -35.78
CA THR A 566 51.64 -47.95 -36.34
C THR A 566 52.47 -48.52 -35.21
#